data_AF-A0A2N3NJS9-F1
#
_entry.id   AF-A0A2N3NJS9-F1
#
_cell.length_a   1.000
_cell.length_b   1.000
_cell.length_c   1.000
_cell.angle_alpha   90.00
_cell.angle_beta   90.00
_cell.angle_gamma   90.00
#
_symmetry.space_group_name_H-M   'P 1'
#
loop_
_entity.id
_entity.type
_entity.pdbx_description
1 polymer ?
#
loop_
_entity_poly.entity_id
_entity_poly.type
_entity_poly.pdbx_seq_one_letter_code
_entity_poly.pdbx_strand_id
1 'polypeptide(L)'
;MAAPVDTSVQASAPAPHAASAAPGAKPGPIDDRDVEDWKNRLNDVLAKPAEVINSKSPEGSQSWFAGLFDCFNPIDTCLITCCVPCVTFGKTHHRMRKNANLDGYEPINTSCLLLVGSACVGLSIIPLAMQRADVRAKYNIEGSCISDLLISCCCGCCSLIQQDKEAAHREALLAEGGVKEQYQTNQGMAYPGQ
;
A
#
# COMPACT_ATOMS: atom_id res chain seq x y z
N MET A 1 -55.97 -39.10 -0.15
CA MET A 1 -55.61 -38.25 1.01
C MET A 1 -54.61 -37.21 0.51
N ALA A 2 -55.09 -36.02 0.19
CA ALA A 2 -54.30 -34.92 -0.32
C ALA A 2 -53.95 -33.98 0.85
N ALA A 3 -52.68 -33.63 1.01
CA ALA A 3 -52.25 -32.61 1.95
C ALA A 3 -52.27 -31.23 1.24
N PRO A 4 -52.75 -30.16 1.87
CA PRO A 4 -52.68 -28.82 1.30
C PRO A 4 -51.26 -28.26 1.39
N VAL A 5 -50.80 -27.65 0.30
CA VAL A 5 -49.54 -26.89 0.23
C VAL A 5 -49.81 -25.50 0.80
N ASP A 6 -49.18 -25.19 1.92
CA ASP A 6 -49.24 -23.88 2.58
C ASP A 6 -48.38 -22.89 1.78
N THR A 7 -49.01 -21.89 1.16
CA THR A 7 -48.35 -20.82 0.40
C THR A 7 -48.35 -19.55 1.25
N SER A 8 -47.43 -19.49 2.21
CA SER A 8 -47.12 -18.23 2.91
C SER A 8 -45.91 -17.56 2.23
N VAL A 9 -46.19 -16.40 1.61
CA VAL A 9 -45.17 -15.50 1.06
C VAL A 9 -44.44 -14.87 2.24
N GLN A 10 -43.18 -15.27 2.48
CA GLN A 10 -42.30 -14.57 3.42
C GLN A 10 -41.86 -13.23 2.82
N ALA A 11 -42.38 -12.14 3.36
CA ALA A 11 -41.84 -10.81 3.13
C ALA A 11 -40.43 -10.72 3.76
N SER A 12 -39.41 -10.49 2.93
CA SER A 12 -38.04 -10.26 3.37
C SER A 12 -37.93 -8.91 4.09
N ALA A 13 -37.42 -8.93 5.32
CA ALA A 13 -37.04 -7.71 6.03
C ALA A 13 -35.84 -7.04 5.33
N PRO A 14 -35.79 -5.70 5.24
CA PRO A 14 -34.64 -5.01 4.66
C PRO A 14 -33.39 -5.19 5.54
N ALA A 15 -32.24 -5.34 4.89
CA ALA A 15 -30.94 -5.50 5.53
C ALA A 15 -30.65 -4.33 6.50
N PRO A 16 -29.99 -4.59 7.66
CA PRO A 16 -29.65 -3.53 8.58
C PRO A 16 -28.69 -2.56 7.88
N HIS A 17 -29.14 -1.31 7.74
CA HIS A 17 -28.26 -0.22 7.33
C HIS A 17 -27.20 -0.05 8.43
N ALA A 18 -25.93 -0.11 8.03
CA ALA A 18 -24.80 0.11 8.92
C ALA A 18 -24.98 1.45 9.64
N ALA A 19 -25.04 1.41 10.97
CA ALA A 19 -25.08 2.60 11.79
C ALA A 19 -23.76 3.37 11.59
N SER A 20 -23.84 4.60 11.06
CA SER A 20 -22.70 5.52 11.06
C SER A 20 -22.32 5.87 12.50
N ALA A 21 -21.05 5.70 12.84
CA ALA A 21 -20.50 6.03 14.15
C ALA A 21 -20.57 7.55 14.42
N ALA A 22 -20.81 7.90 15.69
CA ALA A 22 -20.89 9.27 16.21
C ALA A 22 -19.54 10.03 16.12
N PRO A 23 -19.55 11.37 15.99
CA PRO A 23 -18.32 12.15 15.85
C PRO A 23 -17.65 12.35 17.22
N GLY A 24 -16.39 11.91 17.37
CA GLY A 24 -15.56 12.28 18.52
C GLY A 24 -14.62 11.21 19.07
N ALA A 25 -14.75 9.94 18.68
CA ALA A 25 -13.74 8.93 18.97
C ALA A 25 -12.70 8.93 17.84
N LYS A 26 -11.42 9.17 18.16
CA LYS A 26 -10.35 8.81 17.22
C LYS A 26 -10.47 7.31 16.96
N PRO A 27 -10.65 6.85 15.71
CA PRO A 27 -10.67 5.42 15.43
C PRO A 27 -9.35 4.82 15.94
N GLY A 28 -9.41 3.60 16.46
CA GLY A 28 -8.22 2.90 16.96
C GLY A 28 -7.14 2.75 15.87
N PRO A 29 -5.98 2.16 16.21
CA PRO A 29 -4.88 1.99 15.25
C PRO A 29 -5.22 1.05 14.08
N ILE A 30 -6.37 0.37 14.13
CA ILE A 30 -6.84 -0.57 13.11
C ILE A 30 -7.89 0.14 12.24
N ASP A 31 -7.56 0.28 10.96
CA ASP A 31 -8.44 0.71 9.87
C ASP A 31 -8.90 -0.51 9.07
N ASP A 32 -10.21 -0.75 9.03
CA ASP A 32 -10.82 -1.89 8.34
C ASP A 32 -10.48 -1.92 6.84
N ARG A 33 -10.30 -0.76 6.20
CA ARG A 33 -9.92 -0.69 4.78
C ARG A 33 -8.53 -1.24 4.52
N ASP A 34 -7.59 -0.98 5.43
CA ASP A 34 -6.25 -1.56 5.33
C ASP A 34 -6.29 -3.07 5.60
N VAL A 35 -7.14 -3.52 6.53
CA VAL A 35 -7.32 -4.96 6.80
C VAL A 35 -7.84 -5.67 5.56
N GLU A 36 -8.85 -5.11 4.89
CA GLU A 36 -9.39 -5.64 3.64
C GLU A 36 -8.35 -5.63 2.51
N ASP A 37 -7.59 -4.54 2.35
CA ASP A 37 -6.53 -4.44 1.35
C ASP A 37 -5.48 -5.55 1.51
N TRP A 38 -4.96 -5.71 2.73
CA TRP A 38 -3.99 -6.76 3.03
C TRP A 38 -4.55 -8.17 2.82
N LYS A 39 -5.81 -8.40 3.23
CA LYS A 39 -6.48 -9.69 3.02
C LYS A 39 -6.62 -10.00 1.53
N ASN A 40 -7.05 -9.05 0.72
CA ASN A 40 -7.24 -9.24 -0.71
C ASN A 40 -5.91 -9.56 -1.40
N ARG A 41 -4.85 -8.81 -1.08
CA ARG A 41 -3.51 -9.05 -1.63
C ARG A 41 -2.96 -10.42 -1.22
N LEU A 42 -3.17 -10.84 0.03
CA LEU A 42 -2.78 -12.18 0.47
C LEU A 42 -3.57 -13.26 -0.27
N ASN A 43 -4.88 -13.09 -0.42
CA ASN A 43 -5.73 -14.02 -1.16
C ASN A 43 -5.31 -14.14 -2.63
N ASP A 44 -4.94 -13.04 -3.28
CA ASP A 44 -4.45 -13.05 -4.65
C ASP A 44 -3.15 -13.84 -4.79
N VAL A 45 -2.22 -13.67 -3.84
CA VAL A 45 -0.97 -14.44 -3.79
C VAL A 45 -1.25 -15.93 -3.60
N LEU A 46 -2.19 -16.28 -2.73
CA LEU A 46 -2.58 -17.68 -2.47
C LEU A 46 -3.36 -18.32 -3.62
N ALA A 47 -4.13 -17.53 -4.37
CA ALA A 47 -4.88 -18.02 -5.53
C ALA A 47 -3.96 -18.32 -6.72
N LYS A 48 -2.84 -17.60 -6.86
CA LYS A 48 -1.95 -17.69 -8.02
C LYS A 48 -0.45 -17.75 -7.64
N PRO A 49 -0.04 -18.71 -6.79
CA PRO A 49 1.32 -18.71 -6.23
C PRO A 49 2.40 -18.90 -7.30
N ALA A 50 2.14 -19.75 -8.31
CA ALA A 50 3.09 -20.00 -9.38
C ALA A 50 3.32 -18.74 -10.25
N GLU A 51 2.28 -17.97 -10.54
CA GLU A 51 2.39 -16.72 -11.29
C GLU A 51 3.18 -15.67 -10.51
N VAL A 52 2.88 -15.53 -9.21
CA VAL A 52 3.57 -14.57 -8.34
C VAL A 52 5.05 -14.91 -8.21
N ILE A 53 5.40 -16.17 -7.96
CA ILE A 53 6.80 -16.61 -7.81
C ILE A 53 7.60 -16.35 -9.10
N ASN A 54 6.99 -16.58 -10.27
CA ASN A 54 7.63 -16.36 -11.57
C ASN A 54 7.50 -14.92 -12.09
N SER A 55 6.88 -14.02 -11.32
CA SER A 55 6.69 -12.63 -11.75
C SER A 55 8.00 -11.86 -11.80
N LYS A 56 8.14 -11.07 -12.87
CA LYS A 56 9.23 -10.11 -13.09
C LYS A 56 8.66 -8.81 -13.65
N SER A 57 9.32 -7.70 -13.39
CA SER A 57 8.96 -6.41 -13.97
C SER A 57 9.10 -6.44 -15.50
N PRO A 58 8.29 -5.65 -16.24
CA PRO A 58 8.38 -5.55 -17.70
C PRO A 58 9.74 -5.01 -18.17
N GLU A 59 10.06 -5.27 -19.44
CA GLU A 59 11.17 -4.62 -20.12
C GLU A 59 10.90 -3.10 -20.21
N GLY A 60 11.93 -2.29 -19.98
CA GLY A 60 11.79 -0.82 -19.89
C GLY A 60 11.29 -0.29 -18.54
N SER A 61 11.20 -1.14 -17.52
CA SER A 61 11.01 -0.69 -16.13
C SER A 61 12.18 0.18 -15.65
N GLN A 62 11.89 1.09 -14.72
CA GLN A 62 12.85 2.05 -14.18
C GLN A 62 13.73 1.41 -13.11
N SER A 63 14.93 1.93 -12.90
CA SER A 63 15.75 1.55 -11.75
C SER A 63 15.19 2.14 -10.45
N TRP A 64 15.61 1.58 -9.32
CA TRP A 64 15.38 2.17 -8.00
C TRP A 64 16.05 3.56 -7.92
N PHE A 65 15.38 4.52 -7.29
CA PHE A 65 15.95 5.84 -7.03
C PHE A 65 17.07 5.77 -5.98
N ALA A 66 16.83 5.06 -4.88
CA ALA A 66 17.82 4.85 -3.82
C ALA A 66 18.49 3.48 -3.97
N GLY A 67 19.80 3.41 -3.71
CA GLY A 67 20.52 2.14 -3.61
C GLY A 67 20.09 1.32 -2.39
N LEU A 68 20.18 -0.02 -2.46
CA LEU A 68 19.75 -0.89 -1.35
C LEU A 68 20.51 -0.62 -0.04
N PHE A 69 21.81 -0.33 -0.13
CA PHE A 69 22.68 -0.07 1.03
C PHE A 69 22.84 1.42 1.35
N ASP A 70 22.07 2.30 0.69
CA ASP A 70 22.04 3.73 1.00
C ASP A 70 21.15 4.03 2.23
N CYS A 71 21.07 3.10 3.19
CA CYS A 71 20.16 3.20 4.32
C CYS A 71 20.56 4.27 5.34
N PHE A 72 21.84 4.67 5.40
CA PHE A 72 22.37 5.62 6.39
C PHE A 72 22.06 7.10 6.09
N ASN A 73 21.39 7.39 4.98
CA ASN A 73 21.02 8.76 4.61
C ASN A 73 19.51 8.87 4.38
N PRO A 74 18.70 9.40 5.30
CA PRO A 74 19.11 10.02 6.56
C PRO A 74 19.24 8.99 7.70
N ILE A 75 20.18 9.24 8.62
CA ILE A 75 20.57 8.27 9.67
C ILE A 75 19.47 8.04 10.72
N ASP A 76 18.63 9.04 10.96
CA ASP A 76 17.47 8.97 11.85
C ASP A 76 16.47 7.89 11.39
N THR A 77 16.18 7.85 10.09
CA THR A 77 15.31 6.84 9.49
C THR A 77 15.96 5.47 9.60
N CYS A 78 17.28 5.37 9.38
CA CYS A 78 18.01 4.12 9.61
C CYS A 78 17.83 3.59 11.03
N LEU A 79 18.04 4.44 12.04
CA LEU A 79 17.92 4.05 13.45
C LEU A 79 16.49 3.62 13.80
N ILE A 80 15.49 4.39 13.36
CA ILE A 80 14.09 4.07 13.59
C ILE A 80 13.72 2.75 12.91
N THR A 81 14.11 2.52 11.66
CA THR A 81 13.79 1.26 10.96
C THR A 81 14.51 0.06 11.57
N CYS A 82 15.74 0.23 12.05
CA CYS A 82 16.47 -0.84 12.72
C CYS A 82 15.85 -1.23 14.07
N CYS A 83 15.37 -0.25 14.84
CA CYS A 83 14.75 -0.50 16.15
C CYS A 83 13.28 -0.91 16.05
N VAL A 84 12.52 -0.29 15.15
CA VAL A 84 11.07 -0.44 15.02
C VAL A 84 10.67 -0.49 13.54
N PRO A 85 11.02 -1.57 12.82
CA PRO A 85 10.81 -1.66 11.37
C PRO A 85 9.33 -1.52 10.95
N CYS A 86 8.39 -1.87 11.84
CA CYS A 86 6.96 -1.76 11.58
C CYS A 86 6.52 -0.31 11.30
N VAL A 87 7.17 0.68 11.92
CA VAL A 87 6.80 2.09 11.76
C VAL A 87 7.11 2.54 10.34
N THR A 88 8.33 2.25 9.86
CA THR A 88 8.72 2.55 8.47
C THR A 88 7.88 1.75 7.48
N PHE A 89 7.61 0.47 7.74
CA PHE A 89 6.73 -0.34 6.90
C PHE A 89 5.33 0.30 6.77
N GLY A 90 4.71 0.64 7.89
CA GLY A 90 3.39 1.28 7.91
C GLY A 90 3.38 2.70 7.32
N LYS A 91 4.48 3.45 7.45
CA LYS A 91 4.67 4.78 6.84
C LYS A 91 4.67 4.69 5.33
N THR A 92 5.47 3.78 4.77
CA THR A 92 5.54 3.54 3.34
C THR A 92 4.18 3.11 2.79
N HIS A 93 3.50 2.18 3.48
CA HIS A 93 2.15 1.76 3.10
C HIS A 93 1.16 2.93 3.06
N HIS A 94 1.11 3.75 4.11
CA HIS A 94 0.24 4.93 4.19
C HIS A 94 0.52 5.91 3.05
N ARG A 95 1.80 6.20 2.80
CA ARG A 95 2.21 7.08 1.72
C ARG A 95 1.71 6.60 0.36
N MET A 96 1.87 5.31 0.09
CA MET A 96 1.53 4.74 -1.20
C MET A 96 0.03 4.57 -1.43
N ARG A 97 -0.76 4.26 -0.39
CA ARG A 97 -2.15 3.83 -0.56
C ARG A 97 -3.19 4.81 -0.04
N LYS A 98 -2.81 5.73 0.85
CA LYS A 98 -3.74 6.68 1.47
C LYS A 98 -3.45 8.12 1.09
N ASN A 99 -2.27 8.62 1.47
CA ASN A 99 -1.93 10.02 1.27
C ASN A 99 -0.41 10.19 1.18
N ALA A 100 0.04 10.72 0.03
CA ALA A 100 1.44 10.98 -0.29
C ALA A 100 2.16 11.88 0.74
N ASN A 101 1.45 12.87 1.29
CA ASN A 101 1.95 13.84 2.27
C ASN A 101 1.89 13.33 3.71
N LEU A 102 1.47 12.08 3.92
CA LEU A 102 1.28 11.45 5.23
C LEU A 102 0.18 12.11 6.10
N ASP A 103 -0.81 12.78 5.49
CA ASP A 103 -1.94 13.30 6.26
C ASP A 103 -2.70 12.14 6.92
N GLY A 104 -2.98 12.26 8.21
CA GLY A 104 -3.65 11.22 9.00
C GLY A 104 -2.79 9.97 9.25
N TYR A 105 -1.48 10.02 9.01
CA TYR A 105 -0.57 8.93 9.36
C TYR A 105 -0.34 8.86 10.88
N GLU A 106 -0.49 7.66 11.43
CA GLU A 106 -0.10 7.33 12.79
C GLU A 106 1.00 6.25 12.76
N PRO A 107 2.07 6.37 13.60
CA PRO A 107 3.17 5.41 13.61
C PRO A 107 2.75 3.96 13.88
N ILE A 108 1.77 3.79 14.77
CA ILE A 108 1.14 2.50 15.05
C ILE A 108 -0.18 2.48 14.27
N ASN A 109 -0.15 1.83 13.11
CA ASN A 109 -1.32 1.64 12.24
C ASN A 109 -1.51 0.16 11.89
N THR A 110 -2.57 -0.17 11.14
CA THR A 110 -2.88 -1.54 10.70
C THR A 110 -1.65 -2.26 10.11
N SER A 111 -0.90 -1.60 9.23
CA SER A 111 0.27 -2.19 8.58
C SER A 111 1.44 -2.41 9.55
N CYS A 112 1.69 -1.49 10.50
CA CYS A 112 2.68 -1.76 11.57
C CYS A 112 2.25 -2.97 12.39
N LEU A 113 0.99 -3.04 12.84
CA LEU A 113 0.48 -4.15 13.64
C LEU A 113 0.51 -5.48 12.88
N LEU A 114 0.25 -5.46 11.56
CA LEU A 114 0.41 -6.63 10.70
C LEU A 114 1.86 -7.12 10.67
N LEU A 115 2.84 -6.22 10.51
CA LEU A 115 4.25 -6.63 10.49
C LEU A 115 4.66 -7.20 11.84
N VAL A 116 4.25 -6.57 12.95
CA VAL A 116 4.52 -7.09 14.30
C VAL A 116 3.88 -8.46 14.50
N GLY A 117 2.60 -8.62 14.16
CA GLY A 117 1.87 -9.88 14.29
C GLY A 117 2.48 -11.00 13.44
N SER A 118 2.87 -10.70 12.20
CA SER A 118 3.55 -11.67 11.33
C SER A 118 4.95 -12.05 11.83
N ALA A 119 5.70 -11.10 12.42
CA ALA A 119 7.00 -11.37 13.03
C ALA A 119 6.88 -12.31 14.22
N CYS A 120 5.84 -12.17 15.05
CA CYS A 120 5.59 -13.05 16.19
C CYS A 120 5.40 -14.53 15.81
N VAL A 121 5.02 -14.82 14.57
CA VAL A 121 4.85 -16.18 14.04
C VAL A 121 5.92 -16.57 13.01
N GLY A 122 6.98 -15.76 12.86
CA GLY A 122 8.09 -16.05 11.94
C GLY A 122 7.77 -15.84 10.46
N LEU A 123 6.70 -15.10 10.13
CA LEU A 123 6.21 -14.88 8.76
C LEU A 123 6.40 -13.44 8.27
N SER A 124 7.22 -12.63 8.92
CA SER A 124 7.45 -11.22 8.57
C SER A 124 8.00 -11.00 7.15
N ILE A 125 8.69 -12.00 6.58
CA ILE A 125 9.21 -11.93 5.21
C ILE A 125 8.08 -11.75 4.19
N ILE A 126 6.91 -12.33 4.43
CA ILE A 126 5.76 -12.28 3.49
C ILE A 126 5.26 -10.84 3.30
N PRO A 127 4.79 -10.12 4.34
CA PRO A 127 4.33 -8.74 4.17
C PRO A 127 5.45 -7.81 3.69
N LEU A 128 6.71 -8.03 4.10
CA LEU A 128 7.86 -7.25 3.61
C LEU A 128 8.05 -7.41 2.09
N ALA A 129 8.05 -8.64 1.59
CA ALA A 129 8.23 -8.91 0.17
C ALA A 129 7.01 -8.45 -0.65
N MET A 130 5.80 -8.62 -0.13
CA MET A 130 4.58 -8.12 -0.76
C MET A 130 4.58 -6.60 -0.90
N GLN A 131 4.98 -5.86 0.14
CA GLN A 131 5.06 -4.40 0.03
C GLN A 131 6.14 -3.96 -0.96
N ARG A 132 7.28 -4.65 -0.99
CA ARG A 132 8.32 -4.37 -1.99
C ARG A 132 7.83 -4.61 -3.42
N ALA A 133 7.13 -5.71 -3.65
CA ALA A 133 6.52 -6.02 -4.94
C ALA A 133 5.51 -4.95 -5.36
N ASP A 134 4.72 -4.43 -4.42
CA ASP A 134 3.78 -3.33 -4.70
C ASP A 134 4.48 -2.02 -5.03
N VAL A 135 5.58 -1.68 -4.35
CA VAL A 135 6.41 -0.50 -4.68
C VAL A 135 6.88 -0.62 -6.12
N ARG A 136 7.36 -1.81 -6.51
CA ARG A 136 7.79 -2.05 -7.89
C ARG A 136 6.65 -1.95 -8.90
N ALA A 137 5.50 -2.54 -8.58
CA ALA A 137 4.33 -2.52 -9.47
C ALA A 137 3.77 -1.10 -9.64
N LYS A 138 3.60 -0.35 -8.54
CA LYS A 138 3.05 1.01 -8.54
C LYS A 138 3.90 1.98 -9.36
N TYR A 139 5.22 1.87 -9.25
CA TYR A 139 6.15 2.82 -9.84
C TYR A 139 6.89 2.30 -11.08
N ASN A 140 6.49 1.13 -11.59
CA ASN A 140 7.13 0.44 -12.72
C ASN A 140 8.65 0.29 -12.54
N ILE A 141 9.08 -0.27 -11.40
CA ILE A 141 10.49 -0.47 -11.05
C ILE A 141 10.92 -1.90 -11.34
N GLU A 142 12.16 -2.07 -11.79
CA GLU A 142 12.76 -3.38 -12.06
C GLU A 142 12.82 -4.29 -10.81
N GLY A 143 12.65 -5.60 -11.04
CA GLY A 143 12.79 -6.63 -10.02
C GLY A 143 11.93 -7.88 -10.29
N SER A 144 11.98 -8.82 -9.35
CA SER A 144 11.21 -10.07 -9.38
C SER A 144 10.78 -10.51 -7.99
N CYS A 145 9.77 -11.38 -7.90
CA CYS A 145 9.30 -11.89 -6.62
C CYS A 145 10.43 -12.56 -5.80
N ILE A 146 11.26 -13.38 -6.45
CA ILE A 146 12.40 -14.04 -5.79
C ILE A 146 13.39 -13.01 -5.25
N SER A 147 13.71 -11.97 -6.02
CA SER A 147 14.61 -10.91 -5.55
C SER A 147 14.03 -10.17 -4.35
N ASP A 148 12.71 -9.94 -4.32
CA ASP A 148 12.07 -9.27 -3.20
C ASP A 148 12.07 -10.12 -1.93
N LEU A 149 11.87 -11.44 -2.05
CA LEU A 149 11.96 -12.38 -0.93
C LEU A 149 13.38 -12.41 -0.36
N LEU A 150 14.40 -12.54 -1.22
CA LEU A 150 15.81 -12.57 -0.79
C LEU A 150 16.22 -11.26 -0.13
N ILE A 151 15.88 -10.12 -0.73
CA ILE A 151 16.21 -8.80 -0.18
C ILE A 151 15.49 -8.57 1.16
N SER A 152 14.21 -8.96 1.26
CA SER A 152 13.44 -8.83 2.50
C SER A 152 13.98 -9.74 3.62
N CYS A 153 14.50 -10.91 3.28
CA CYS A 153 15.11 -11.85 4.22
C CYS A 153 16.50 -11.38 4.68
N CYS A 154 17.39 -11.00 3.75
CA CYS A 154 18.79 -10.73 4.04
C CYS A 154 19.09 -9.28 4.45
N CYS A 155 18.26 -8.30 4.04
CA CYS A 155 18.47 -6.87 4.32
C CYS A 155 17.12 -6.17 4.56
N GLY A 156 16.29 -6.71 5.45
CA GLY A 156 14.93 -6.21 5.70
C GLY A 156 14.88 -4.72 6.04
N CYS A 157 15.79 -4.21 6.89
CA CYS A 157 15.83 -2.78 7.24
C CYS A 157 16.19 -1.90 6.03
N CYS A 158 17.21 -2.30 5.27
CA CYS A 158 17.68 -1.59 4.08
C CYS A 158 16.59 -1.55 3.01
N SER A 159 15.90 -2.68 2.82
CA SER A 159 14.76 -2.80 1.93
C SER A 159 13.63 -1.84 2.31
N LEU A 160 13.27 -1.75 3.60
CA LEU A 160 12.22 -0.85 4.07
C LEU A 160 12.57 0.62 3.86
N ILE A 161 13.82 1.00 4.13
CA ILE A 161 14.29 2.39 3.93
C ILE A 161 14.31 2.72 2.43
N GLN A 162 14.81 1.80 1.59
CA GLN A 162 14.78 1.96 0.14
C GLN A 162 13.34 2.19 -0.36
N GLN A 163 12.37 1.42 0.13
CA GLN A 163 10.96 1.58 -0.22
C GLN A 163 10.37 2.91 0.27
N ASP A 164 10.67 3.35 1.50
CA ASP A 164 10.18 4.65 2.04
C ASP A 164 10.71 5.82 1.21
N LYS A 165 12.00 5.80 0.84
CA LYS A 165 12.62 6.79 -0.04
C LYS A 165 12.03 6.79 -1.42
N GLU A 166 11.82 5.61 -2.00
CA GLU A 166 11.23 5.46 -3.33
C GLU A 166 9.83 6.07 -3.38
N ALA A 167 9.00 5.73 -2.39
CA ALA A 167 7.65 6.29 -2.26
C ALA A 167 7.70 7.81 -2.04
N ALA A 168 8.56 8.30 -1.15
CA ALA A 168 8.68 9.74 -0.92
C ALA A 168 9.11 10.51 -2.18
N HIS A 169 10.11 10.00 -2.91
CA HIS A 169 10.63 10.64 -4.11
C HIS A 169 9.59 10.67 -5.23
N ARG A 170 8.96 9.53 -5.53
CA ARG A 170 8.04 9.42 -6.67
C ARG A 170 6.70 10.06 -6.43
N GLU A 171 6.15 9.99 -5.22
CA GLU A 171 4.92 10.73 -4.90
C GLU A 171 5.12 12.24 -5.01
N ALA A 172 6.29 12.77 -4.62
CA ALA A 172 6.61 14.18 -4.82
C ALA A 172 6.65 14.56 -6.31
N LEU A 173 7.30 13.75 -7.16
CA LEU A 173 7.32 13.97 -8.61
C LEU A 173 5.92 13.91 -9.25
N LEU A 174 5.07 12.99 -8.80
CA LEU A 174 3.69 12.88 -9.27
C LEU A 174 2.88 14.12 -8.89
N ALA A 175 3.06 14.64 -7.67
CA ALA A 175 2.42 15.88 -7.23
C ALA A 175 2.87 17.09 -8.07
N GLU A 176 4.17 17.21 -8.35
CA GLU A 176 4.70 18.28 -9.21
C GLU A 176 4.19 18.18 -10.67
N GLY A 177 4.12 16.96 -11.21
CA GLY A 177 3.59 16.71 -12.56
C GLY A 177 2.13 17.15 -12.70
N GLY A 178 1.29 16.83 -11.70
CA GLY A 178 -0.11 17.26 -11.67
C GLY A 178 -0.26 18.79 -11.61
N VAL A 179 0.57 19.47 -10.83
CA VAL A 179 0.56 20.95 -10.75
C VAL A 179 0.92 21.58 -12.10
N LYS A 180 1.86 21.00 -12.86
CA LYS A 180 2.25 21.51 -14.19
C LYS A 180 1.14 21.33 -15.24
N GLU A 181 0.43 20.20 -15.24
CA GLU A 181 -0.73 20.01 -16.14
C GLU A 181 -1.88 20.98 -15.80
N GLN A 182 -2.10 21.27 -14.51
CA GLN A 182 -3.15 22.21 -14.09
C GLN A 182 -2.86 23.67 -14.46
N TYR A 183 -1.60 24.06 -14.67
CA TYR A 183 -1.21 25.45 -14.97
C TYR A 183 -0.96 25.75 -16.47
N GLN A 184 -1.29 24.86 -17.40
CA GLN A 184 -1.28 25.24 -18.83
C GLN A 184 -2.48 26.15 -19.17
N THR A 185 -2.28 27.47 -19.07
CA THR A 185 -3.21 28.47 -19.59
C THR A 185 -3.31 28.31 -21.11
N ASN A 186 -4.51 28.00 -21.62
CA ASN A 186 -4.78 27.98 -23.07
C ASN A 186 -4.37 29.33 -23.69
N GLN A 187 -3.44 29.30 -24.63
CA GLN A 187 -2.95 30.50 -25.32
C GLN A 187 -4.09 31.14 -26.13
N GLY A 188 -4.46 32.35 -25.72
CA GLY A 188 -5.00 33.44 -26.55
C GLY A 188 -6.21 33.12 -27.43
N MET A 189 -7.42 33.43 -26.93
CA MET A 189 -8.54 33.73 -27.83
C MET A 189 -8.22 35.03 -28.59
N ALA A 190 -7.69 34.90 -29.80
CA ALA A 190 -7.56 36.01 -30.73
C ALA A 190 -8.96 36.39 -31.23
N TYR A 191 -9.46 37.55 -30.76
CA TYR A 191 -10.70 38.12 -31.30
C TYR A 191 -10.40 38.76 -32.67
N PRO A 192 -11.06 38.33 -33.76
CA PRO A 192 -11.00 39.06 -35.00
C PRO A 192 -11.77 40.39 -34.82
N GLY A 193 -11.03 41.50 -34.96
CA GLY A 193 -11.60 42.84 -34.98
C GLY A 193 -12.47 43.06 -36.22
N GLN A 194 -13.61 43.72 -36.03
CA GLN A 194 -14.44 44.31 -37.08
C GLN A 194 -13.98 45.74 -37.36
#